data_AF-A0A848IVP3-F1
#
_entry.id   AF-A0A848IVP3-F1
#
_cell.length_a   1.000
_cell.length_b   1.000
_cell.length_c   1.000
_cell.angle_alpha   90.00
_cell.angle_beta   90.00
_cell.angle_gamma   90.00
#
_symmetry.space_group_name_H-M   'P 1'
#
loop_
_entity.id
_entity.type
_entity.pdbx_description
1 polymer ?
#
loop_
_entity_poly.entity_id
_entity_poly.type
_entity_poly.pdbx_seq_one_letter_code
_entity_poly.pdbx_strand_id
1 'polypeptide(L)' 'MDIKEKAKGQLEKRVLDIENFIAKKGVGSSYLNKAHRIQRNVNLAIAAGAILTIAGVTIWSLWTRHEDA' A
#
# COMPACT_ATOMS: atom_id res chain seq x y z
N MET A 1 -30.53 -23.06 -13.84
CA MET A 1 -30.10 -22.33 -12.62
C MET A 1 -31.32 -22.07 -11.80
N ASP A 2 -31.33 -22.60 -10.58
CA ASP A 2 -32.47 -22.59 -9.67
C ASP A 2 -32.78 -21.14 -9.23
N ILE A 3 -34.06 -20.82 -9.02
CA ILE A 3 -34.51 -19.50 -8.53
C ILE A 3 -33.81 -19.16 -7.21
N LYS A 4 -33.59 -20.19 -6.38
CA LYS A 4 -32.85 -20.12 -5.12
C LYS A 4 -31.41 -19.64 -5.31
N GLU A 5 -30.75 -20.09 -6.37
CA GLU A 5 -29.36 -19.76 -6.69
C GLU A 5 -29.23 -18.30 -7.16
N LYS A 6 -30.17 -17.84 -7.98
CA LYS A 6 -30.28 -16.41 -8.34
C LYS A 6 -30.59 -15.51 -7.14
N ALA A 7 -31.47 -15.95 -6.22
CA ALA A 7 -31.79 -15.19 -5.03
C ALA A 7 -30.59 -15.07 -4.09
N LYS A 8 -29.86 -16.18 -3.89
CA LYS A 8 -28.63 -16.21 -3.09
C LYS A 8 -27.56 -15.29 -3.67
N GLY A 9 -27.29 -15.36 -4.97
CA GLY A 9 -26.28 -14.51 -5.61
C GLY A 9 -26.60 -13.01 -5.52
N GLN A 10 -27.88 -12.63 -5.59
CA GLN A 10 -28.28 -11.23 -5.39
C GLN A 10 -28.09 -10.75 -3.95
N LEU A 11 -28.36 -11.62 -2.98
CA LEU A 11 -28.12 -11.35 -1.56
C LEU A 11 -26.63 -11.16 -1.29
N GLU A 12 -25.78 -12.07 -1.75
CA GLU A 12 -24.32 -11.97 -1.61
C GLU A 12 -23.79 -10.68 -2.23
N LYS A 13 -24.27 -10.33 -3.43
CA LYS A 13 -23.87 -9.10 -4.12
C LYS A 13 -24.22 -7.83 -3.31
N ARG A 14 -25.42 -7.79 -2.73
CA ARG A 14 -25.86 -6.67 -1.88
C ARG A 14 -25.06 -6.58 -0.57
N VAL A 15 -24.72 -7.71 0.03
CA VAL A 15 -23.86 -7.76 1.23
C VAL A 15 -22.49 -7.17 0.91
N LEU A 16 -21.87 -7.62 -0.20
CA LEU A 16 -20.60 -7.08 -0.70
C LEU A 16 -20.63 -5.58 -0.97
N ASP A 17 -21.72 -5.07 -1.54
CA ASP A 17 -21.88 -3.63 -1.80
C ASP A 17 -21.93 -2.83 -0.49
N ILE A 18 -22.60 -3.35 0.54
CA ILE A 18 -22.67 -2.72 1.86
C ILE A 18 -21.31 -2.76 2.57
N GLU A 19 -20.61 -3.89 2.54
CA GLU A 19 -19.26 -4.02 3.11
C GLU A 19 -18.29 -3.03 2.47
N ASN A 20 -18.32 -2.91 1.14
CA ASN A 20 -17.53 -1.93 0.40
C ASN A 20 -17.92 -0.49 0.74
N PHE A 21 -19.21 -0.22 0.94
CA PHE A 21 -19.70 1.08 1.36
C PHE A 21 -19.19 1.44 2.76
N ILE A 22 -19.23 0.51 3.72
CA ILE A 22 -18.71 0.71 5.08
C ILE A 22 -17.17 0.88 5.04
N ALA A 23 -16.47 0.07 4.25
CA ALA A 23 -15.02 0.19 4.10
C ALA A 23 -14.59 1.54 3.50
N LYS A 24 -15.40 2.12 2.59
CA LYS A 24 -15.10 3.41 1.97
C LYS A 24 -15.63 4.60 2.76
N LYS A 25 -16.84 4.53 3.30
CA LYS A 25 -17.60 5.67 3.88
C LYS A 25 -18.09 5.44 5.32
N GLY A 26 -17.88 4.27 5.90
CA GLY A 26 -18.27 3.96 7.27
C GLY A 26 -17.48 4.73 8.31
N VAL A 27 -17.99 4.76 9.53
CA VAL A 27 -17.33 5.39 10.68
C VAL A 27 -15.97 4.72 10.90
N GLY A 28 -14.88 5.48 10.79
CA GLY A 28 -13.51 4.94 10.86
C GLY A 28 -12.81 4.72 9.52
N SER A 29 -13.53 4.73 8.38
CA SER A 29 -12.92 4.53 7.06
C SER A 29 -11.89 5.60 6.71
N SER A 30 -12.13 6.83 7.15
CA SER A 30 -11.20 7.96 6.98
C SER A 30 -9.88 7.72 7.72
N TYR A 31 -9.95 7.18 8.95
CA TYR A 31 -8.77 6.86 9.75
C TYR A 31 -7.97 5.70 9.16
N LEU A 32 -8.64 4.62 8.72
CA LEU A 32 -8.01 3.51 8.01
C LEU A 32 -7.36 3.96 6.70
N ASN A 33 -8.06 4.76 5.89
CA ASN A 33 -7.48 5.32 4.66
C ASN A 33 -6.31 6.27 4.94
N LYS A 34 -6.35 7.03 6.05
CA LYS A 34 -5.24 7.89 6.46
C LYS A 34 -4.04 7.06 6.92
N ALA A 35 -4.27 6.04 7.74
CA ALA A 35 -3.23 5.11 8.19
C ALA A 35 -2.57 4.38 7.02
N HIS A 36 -3.37 3.87 6.08
CA HIS A 36 -2.86 3.18 4.88
C HIS A 36 -2.03 4.12 3.99
N ARG A 37 -2.48 5.38 3.82
CA ARG A 37 -1.70 6.40 3.10
C ARG A 37 -0.37 6.73 3.81
N ILE A 38 -0.38 6.88 5.13
CA ILE A 38 0.83 7.14 5.91
C ILE A 38 1.80 5.96 5.79
N GLN A 39 1.31 4.73 5.98
CA GLN A 39 2.13 3.52 5.88
C GLN A 39 2.78 3.39 4.49
N ARG A 40 2.01 3.64 3.42
CA ARG A 40 2.55 3.66 2.06
C ARG A 40 3.64 4.72 1.88
N ASN A 41 3.42 5.94 2.38
CA ASN A 41 4.38 7.02 2.26
C ASN A 41 5.67 6.72 3.04
N VAL A 42 5.56 6.13 4.23
CA VAL A 42 6.71 5.68 5.03
C VAL A 42 7.51 4.61 4.26
N ASN A 43 6.84 3.61 3.69
CA ASN A 43 7.52 2.58 2.90
C ASN A 43 8.25 3.18 1.69
N LEU A 44 7.62 4.14 0.99
CA LEU A 44 8.26 4.84 -0.13
C LEU A 44 9.47 5.67 0.31
N ALA A 45 9.37 6.37 1.45
CA ALA A 45 10.47 7.15 2.00
C ALA A 45 11.65 6.25 2.41
N ILE A 46 11.38 5.13 3.08
CA ILE A 46 12.40 4.14 3.45
C ILE A 46 13.08 3.58 2.20
N ALA A 47 12.31 3.18 1.19
CA ALA A 47 12.84 2.65 -0.05
C ALA A 47 13.73 3.66 -0.78
N ALA A 48 13.25 4.90 -0.92
CA ALA A 48 14.02 5.98 -1.55
C ALA A 48 15.30 6.30 -0.77
N GLY A 49 15.21 6.38 0.57
CA GLY A 49 16.37 6.59 1.44
C GLY A 49 17.41 5.49 1.28
N ALA A 50 16.99 4.22 1.30
CA ALA A 50 17.89 3.08 1.13
C ALA A 50 18.62 3.13 -0.22
N ILE A 51 17.92 3.44 -1.32
CA ILE A 51 18.54 3.58 -2.65
C ILE A 51 19.60 4.67 -2.65
N LEU A 52 19.28 5.85 -2.10
CA LEU A 52 20.21 6.97 -2.03
C LEU A 52 21.43 6.65 -1.16
N THR A 53 21.24 5.97 -0.03
CA THR A 53 22.33 5.54 0.84
C THR A 53 23.27 4.57 0.12
N ILE A 54 22.73 3.54 -0.56
CA ILE A 54 23.53 2.58 -1.32
C ILE A 54 24.32 3.30 -2.42
N ALA A 55 23.67 4.20 -3.16
CA ALA A 55 24.34 4.97 -4.21
C ALA A 55 25.47 5.84 -3.65
N GLY A 56 25.21 6.56 -2.56
CA GLY A 56 26.21 7.40 -1.88
C GLY A 56 27.40 6.59 -1.38
N VAL A 57 27.16 5.45 -0.70
CA VAL A 57 28.22 4.56 -0.24
C VAL A 57 29.04 4.00 -1.40
N THR A 58 28.38 3.64 -2.50
CA THR A 58 29.07 3.12 -3.69
C THR A 58 29.98 4.17 -4.31
N ILE A 59 29.48 5.41 -4.50
CA ILE A 59 30.26 6.52 -5.04
C ILE A 59 31.43 6.86 -4.12
N TRP A 60 31.18 6.95 -2.81
CA TRP A 60 32.23 7.23 -1.82
C TRP A 60 33.31 6.15 -1.85
N SER A 61 32.93 4.87 -1.84
CA SER A 61 33.88 3.76 -1.90
C SER A 61 34.74 3.77 -3.17
N LEU A 62 34.16 4.11 -4.32
CA LEU A 62 34.90 4.23 -5.57
C LEU A 62 35.85 5.43 -5.57
N TRP A 63 35.43 6.57 -5.02
CA TRP A 63 36.25 7.77 -4.96
C TRP A 63 37.46 7.60 -4.03
N THR A 64 37.27 7.06 -2.82
CA THR A 64 38.37 6.81 -1.88
C THR A 64 39.41 5.84 -2.46
N ARG A 65 38.98 4.80 -3.17
CA ARG A 65 39.89 3.88 -3.87
C ARG A 65 40.72 4.52 -4.98
N HIS A 66 40.24 5.64 -5.53
CA HIS A 66 40.93 6.38 -6.58
C HIS A 66 41.97 7.37 -6.03
N GLU A 67 41.85 7.76 -4.75
CA GLU A 67 42.83 8.61 -4.05
C GLU A 67 43.99 7.81 -3.43
N ASP A 68 43.76 6.52 -3.14
CA ASP A 68 44.75 5.59 -2.57
C ASP A 68 45.60 4.84 -3.63
N ALA A 69 45.39 5.09 -4.93
CA ALA A 69 46.07 4.45 -6.07
C ALA A 69 46.94 5.44 -6.86
#